data_AF-A0A920JC64-F1
#
_entry.id   AF-A0A920JC64-F1
#
_cell.length_a   1.000
_cell.length_b   1.000
_cell.length_c   1.000
_cell.angle_alpha   90.00
_cell.angle_beta   90.00
_cell.angle_gamma   90.00
#
_symmetry.space_group_name_H-M   'P 1'
#
loop_
_entity.id
_entity.type
_entity.pdbx_description
1 polymer ?
#
loop_
_entity_poly.entity_id
_entity_poly.type
_entity_poly.pdbx_seq_one_letter_code
_entity_poly.pdbx_strand_id
1 'polypeptide(L)'
;MSEPGGLLYYVYEMGITTGIFPLLIFMGIGAMTDFGPMLANPRTALLGGAAQFGIFATLLGALALNWVPGIDFSLRDAASIGIIGGADGPTAIFLSSQLSPRLLGLIAIAAYSYMALVPLIQPPIMKLLTTEKERKMEMRQLRYVSRREKIMFPLLVLIPMWLVAPIRSTLDRYVHVWGKLARECGVVDRLSDTMQNALINAVTIFPRPFGLGVNCWRPSF
;
A
#
# COMPACT_ATOMS: atom_id res chain seq x y z
N MET A 1 -24.69 -12.73 11.40
CA MET A 1 -23.87 -11.50 11.53
C MET A 1 -23.40 -10.92 10.19
N SER A 2 -23.37 -11.71 9.11
CA SER A 2 -23.43 -11.24 7.71
C SER A 2 -24.78 -11.57 7.08
N GLU A 3 -25.89 -11.25 7.77
CA GLU A 3 -27.21 -11.32 7.13
C GLU A 3 -27.42 -10.05 6.32
N PRO A 4 -28.14 -10.12 5.17
CA PRO A 4 -28.58 -8.93 4.46
C PRO A 4 -29.34 -8.02 5.45
N GLY A 5 -28.81 -6.82 5.72
CA GLY A 5 -29.41 -5.87 6.65
C GLY A 5 -28.57 -5.49 7.87
N GLY A 6 -27.43 -6.15 8.14
CA GLY A 6 -26.52 -5.74 9.22
C GLY A 6 -25.69 -4.50 8.89
N LEU A 7 -25.47 -3.59 9.84
CA LEU A 7 -24.61 -2.40 9.66
C LEU A 7 -23.21 -2.77 9.13
N LEU A 8 -22.66 -3.88 9.63
CA LEU A 8 -21.36 -4.43 9.22
C LEU A 8 -21.36 -4.88 7.74
N TYR A 9 -22.47 -5.44 7.25
CA TYR A 9 -22.63 -5.84 5.85
C TYR A 9 -22.65 -4.62 4.94
N TYR A 10 -23.41 -3.57 5.28
CA TYR A 10 -23.45 -2.34 4.50
C TYR A 10 -22.12 -1.58 4.50
N VAL A 11 -21.39 -1.55 5.63
CA VAL A 11 -20.05 -0.95 5.68
C VAL A 11 -19.05 -1.74 4.84
N TYR A 12 -19.15 -3.07 4.83
CA TYR A 12 -18.33 -3.93 4.00
C TYR A 12 -18.66 -3.75 2.51
N GLU A 13 -19.94 -3.75 2.16
CA GLU A 13 -20.45 -3.67 0.79
C GLU A 13 -20.22 -2.29 0.17
N MET A 14 -20.48 -1.21 0.91
CA MET A 14 -20.27 0.15 0.40
C MET A 14 -18.82 0.60 0.47
N GLY A 15 -17.96 -0.04 1.27
CA GLY A 15 -16.63 0.46 1.57
C GLY A 15 -15.47 -0.39 1.04
N ILE A 16 -15.54 -1.71 1.22
CA ILE A 16 -14.46 -2.64 0.89
C ILE A 16 -14.67 -3.27 -0.48
N THR A 17 -15.91 -3.68 -0.83
CA THR A 17 -16.19 -4.25 -2.16
C THR A 17 -16.25 -3.21 -3.26
N THR A 18 -16.68 -1.97 -2.97
CA THR A 18 -16.57 -0.84 -3.90
C THR A 18 -15.15 -0.28 -4.00
N GLY A 19 -14.27 -0.60 -3.03
CA GLY A 19 -12.90 -0.09 -2.97
C GLY A 19 -12.77 1.36 -2.53
N ILE A 20 -13.84 2.00 -2.06
CA ILE A 20 -13.84 3.42 -1.67
C ILE A 20 -12.93 3.69 -0.46
N PHE A 21 -12.92 2.80 0.54
CA PHE A 21 -12.10 3.02 1.74
C PHE A 21 -10.59 2.97 1.45
N PRO A 22 -10.05 1.96 0.74
CA PRO A 22 -8.66 1.99 0.32
C PRO A 22 -8.29 3.22 -0.50
N LEU A 23 -9.15 3.64 -1.44
CA LEU A 23 -8.92 4.84 -2.26
C LEU A 23 -8.80 6.11 -1.41
N LEU A 24 -9.68 6.30 -0.43
CA LEU A 24 -9.63 7.45 0.48
C LEU A 24 -8.38 7.42 1.38
N ILE A 25 -7.95 6.23 1.81
CA ILE A 25 -6.69 6.08 2.55
C ILE A 25 -5.49 6.43 1.65
N PHE A 26 -5.48 6.01 0.39
CA PHE A 26 -4.44 6.38 -0.59
C PHE A 26 -4.35 7.87 -0.84
N MET A 27 -5.50 8.55 -0.87
CA MET A 27 -5.57 10.01 -0.95
C MET A 27 -4.81 10.67 0.21
N GLY A 28 -5.09 10.19 1.42
CA GLY A 28 -4.50 10.69 2.64
C GLY A 28 -3.00 10.41 2.74
N ILE A 29 -2.56 9.19 2.42
CA ILE A 29 -1.14 8.82 2.33
C ILE A 29 -0.43 9.69 1.29
N GLY A 30 -1.04 9.94 0.14
CA GLY A 30 -0.50 10.85 -0.88
C GLY A 30 -0.32 12.28 -0.39
N ALA A 31 -1.24 12.77 0.43
CA ALA A 31 -1.10 14.07 1.07
C ALA A 31 0.02 14.11 2.13
N MET A 32 0.28 13.00 2.84
CA MET A 32 1.35 12.89 3.85
C MET A 32 2.75 12.62 3.25
N THR A 33 2.83 12.08 2.04
CA THR A 33 4.09 11.64 1.42
C THR A 33 4.93 12.84 0.99
N ASP A 34 6.21 12.93 1.37
CA ASP A 34 7.17 13.92 0.83
C ASP A 34 8.08 13.30 -0.24
N PHE A 35 8.05 13.86 -1.44
CA PHE A 35 8.92 13.44 -2.55
C PHE A 35 10.29 14.15 -2.53
N GLY A 36 10.52 15.11 -1.64
CA GLY A 36 11.78 15.84 -1.52
C GLY A 36 13.03 14.95 -1.49
N PRO A 37 13.10 13.94 -0.60
CA PRO A 37 14.25 13.04 -0.54
C PRO A 37 14.45 12.21 -1.82
N MET A 38 13.36 11.77 -2.45
CA MET A 38 13.42 10.97 -3.68
C MET A 38 13.83 11.80 -4.89
N LEU A 39 13.33 13.04 -4.99
CA LEU A 39 13.70 14.01 -6.02
C LEU A 39 15.16 14.46 -5.89
N ALA A 40 15.65 14.60 -4.66
CA ALA A 40 17.03 15.00 -4.40
C ALA A 40 18.04 13.91 -4.77
N ASN A 41 17.67 12.63 -4.71
CA ASN A 41 18.49 11.54 -5.23
C ASN A 41 17.63 10.52 -6.02
N PRO A 42 17.49 10.67 -7.35
CA PRO A 42 16.63 9.81 -8.16
C PRO A 42 17.08 8.35 -8.19
N ARG A 43 18.34 8.04 -7.81
CA ARG A 43 18.80 6.64 -7.67
C ARG A 43 18.05 5.88 -6.59
N THR A 44 17.47 6.58 -5.61
CA THR A 44 16.64 5.96 -4.57
C THR A 44 15.34 5.37 -5.14
N ALA A 45 14.82 5.90 -6.26
CA ALA A 45 13.65 5.33 -6.92
C ALA A 45 13.94 3.94 -7.50
N LEU A 46 15.17 3.69 -7.97
CA LEU A 46 15.59 2.37 -8.45
C LEU A 46 15.66 1.35 -7.31
N LEU A 47 16.08 1.77 -6.11
CA LEU A 47 16.03 0.91 -4.91
C LEU A 47 14.58 0.55 -4.56
N GLY A 48 13.64 1.49 -4.72
CA GLY A 48 12.20 1.22 -4.59
C GLY A 48 11.69 0.21 -5.63
N GLY A 49 12.17 0.29 -6.88
CA GLY A 49 11.87 -0.71 -7.91
C GLY A 49 12.40 -2.10 -7.57
N ALA A 50 13.63 -2.19 -7.06
CA ALA A 50 14.21 -3.46 -6.61
C ALA A 50 13.44 -4.05 -5.42
N ALA A 51 12.91 -3.23 -4.52
CA ALA A 51 12.08 -3.68 -3.40
C ALA A 51 10.80 -4.41 -3.85
N GLN A 52 10.25 -4.07 -5.02
CA GLN A 52 9.07 -4.74 -5.60
C GLN A 52 9.36 -6.19 -6.03
N PHE A 53 10.63 -6.58 -6.16
CA PHE A 53 11.00 -7.99 -6.39
C PHE A 53 10.48 -8.89 -5.26
N GLY A 54 10.28 -8.35 -4.06
CA GLY A 54 9.64 -9.05 -2.94
C GLY A 54 8.25 -9.59 -3.28
N ILE A 55 7.45 -8.85 -4.06
CA ILE A 55 6.10 -9.29 -4.49
C ILE A 55 6.19 -10.50 -5.43
N PHE A 56 7.15 -10.49 -6.35
CA PHE A 56 7.34 -11.61 -7.27
C PHE A 56 7.90 -12.84 -6.55
N ALA A 57 8.81 -12.64 -5.59
CA ALA A 57 9.37 -13.72 -4.77
C ALA A 57 8.29 -14.38 -3.90
N THR A 58 7.41 -13.61 -3.26
CA THR A 58 6.27 -14.15 -2.48
C THR A 58 5.23 -14.84 -3.36
N LEU A 59 4.94 -14.31 -4.55
CA LEU A 59 4.04 -14.94 -5.52
C LEU A 59 4.60 -16.30 -6.00
N LEU A 60 5.87 -16.34 -6.40
CA LEU A 60 6.52 -17.59 -6.82
C LEU A 60 6.62 -18.59 -5.67
N GLY A 61 6.89 -18.12 -4.44
CA GLY A 61 6.88 -18.94 -3.24
C GLY A 61 5.50 -19.55 -2.94
N ALA A 62 4.43 -18.76 -3.09
CA ALA A 62 3.06 -19.26 -2.93
C ALA A 62 2.68 -20.30 -3.98
N LEU A 63 3.12 -20.12 -5.24
CA LEU A 63 2.93 -21.11 -6.30
C LEU A 63 3.78 -22.38 -6.08
N ALA A 64 4.99 -22.25 -5.52
CA ALA A 64 5.83 -23.39 -5.19
C ALA A 64 5.24 -24.22 -4.04
N LEU A 65 4.58 -23.58 -3.07
CA LEU A 65 3.87 -24.27 -1.98
C LEU A 65 2.70 -25.14 -2.47
N ASN A 66 2.22 -24.92 -3.69
CA ASN A 66 1.23 -25.77 -4.36
C ASN A 66 1.77 -27.19 -4.67
N TRP A 67 3.08 -27.41 -4.54
CA TRP A 67 3.70 -28.73 -4.67
C TRP A 67 3.61 -29.56 -3.39
N VAL A 68 3.24 -28.94 -2.25
CA VAL A 68 3.06 -29.64 -0.98
C VAL A 68 1.64 -30.21 -0.93
N PRO A 69 1.45 -31.53 -0.69
CA PRO A 69 0.12 -32.13 -0.63
C PRO A 69 -0.69 -31.52 0.52
N GLY A 70 -1.83 -30.90 0.20
CA GLY A 70 -2.77 -30.31 1.17
C GLY A 70 -2.97 -28.80 1.07
N ILE A 71 -2.23 -28.09 0.20
CA ILE A 71 -2.38 -26.65 0.00
C ILE A 71 -2.59 -26.36 -1.50
N ASP A 72 -3.82 -26.04 -1.89
CA ASP A 72 -4.15 -25.63 -3.25
C ASP A 72 -4.37 -24.11 -3.33
N PHE A 73 -3.35 -23.39 -3.80
CA PHE A 73 -3.48 -21.95 -4.08
C PHE A 73 -3.76 -21.71 -5.56
N SER A 74 -4.93 -21.14 -5.86
CA SER A 74 -5.22 -20.59 -7.18
C SER A 74 -4.24 -19.46 -7.51
N LEU A 75 -3.97 -19.21 -8.80
CA LEU A 75 -3.13 -18.09 -9.23
C LEU A 75 -3.61 -16.74 -8.67
N ARG A 76 -4.92 -16.55 -8.51
CA ARG A 76 -5.51 -15.34 -7.90
C ARG A 76 -5.23 -15.23 -6.39
N ASP A 77 -5.21 -16.36 -5.70
CA ASP A 77 -4.91 -16.44 -4.27
C ASP A 77 -3.41 -16.19 -4.04
N ALA A 78 -2.55 -16.82 -4.83
CA ALA A 78 -1.11 -16.59 -4.83
C ALA A 78 -0.74 -15.14 -5.18
N ALA A 79 -1.43 -14.52 -6.16
CA ALA A 79 -1.26 -13.11 -6.47
C ALA A 79 -1.69 -12.20 -5.29
N SER A 80 -2.80 -12.55 -4.62
CA SER A 80 -3.29 -11.82 -3.45
C SER A 80 -2.29 -11.86 -2.27
N ILE A 81 -1.68 -13.03 -2.02
CA ILE A 81 -0.63 -13.22 -1.01
C ILE A 81 0.65 -12.49 -1.42
N GLY A 82 0.99 -12.52 -2.71
CA GLY A 82 2.19 -11.89 -3.27
C GLY A 82 2.31 -10.41 -2.89
N ILE A 83 1.20 -9.68 -2.93
CA ILE A 83 1.17 -8.22 -2.67
C ILE A 83 1.59 -7.84 -1.25
N ILE A 84 1.49 -8.76 -0.28
CA ILE A 84 2.01 -8.55 1.08
C ILE A 84 3.51 -8.22 1.03
N GLY A 85 4.25 -8.81 0.09
CA GLY A 85 5.68 -8.55 -0.13
C GLY A 85 6.00 -7.12 -0.57
N GLY A 86 5.00 -6.34 -1.00
CA GLY A 86 5.14 -4.93 -1.33
C GLY A 86 5.13 -4.00 -0.12
N ALA A 87 4.78 -4.54 1.06
CA ALA A 87 4.66 -3.80 2.33
C ALA A 87 3.74 -2.55 2.26
N ASP A 88 2.71 -2.59 1.40
CA ASP A 88 1.66 -1.57 1.29
C ASP A 88 0.30 -2.16 1.70
N GLY A 89 -0.17 -1.82 2.90
CA GLY A 89 -1.35 -2.42 3.53
C GLY A 89 -2.65 -2.08 2.79
N PRO A 90 -2.93 -0.79 2.53
CA PRO A 90 -4.09 -0.41 1.74
C PRO A 90 -4.15 -1.03 0.34
N THR A 91 -3.01 -1.19 -0.36
CA THR A 91 -2.99 -1.85 -1.69
C THR A 91 -3.27 -3.34 -1.53
N ALA A 92 -2.67 -4.00 -0.53
CA ALA A 92 -2.92 -5.41 -0.27
C ALA A 92 -4.41 -5.68 0.01
N ILE A 93 -5.07 -4.79 0.77
CA ILE A 93 -6.51 -4.89 1.04
C ILE A 93 -7.34 -4.64 -0.23
N PHE A 94 -7.03 -3.59 -0.98
CA PHE A 94 -7.77 -3.25 -2.21
C PHE A 94 -7.68 -4.37 -3.25
N LEU A 95 -6.49 -4.89 -3.48
CA LEU A 95 -6.27 -5.87 -4.54
C LEU A 95 -6.74 -7.27 -4.10
N SER A 96 -6.63 -7.62 -2.81
CA SER A 96 -7.24 -8.85 -2.28
C SER A 96 -8.77 -8.79 -2.29
N SER A 97 -9.41 -7.62 -2.11
CA SER A 97 -10.86 -7.50 -2.22
C SER A 97 -11.37 -7.75 -3.64
N GLN A 98 -10.54 -7.52 -4.66
CA GLN A 98 -10.87 -7.79 -6.06
C GLN A 98 -10.49 -9.22 -6.52
N LEU A 99 -9.34 -9.74 -6.07
CA LEU A 99 -8.79 -11.02 -6.53
C LEU A 99 -9.27 -12.21 -5.69
N SER A 100 -9.26 -12.08 -4.36
CA SER A 100 -9.61 -13.16 -3.42
C SER A 100 -10.27 -12.62 -2.15
N PRO A 101 -11.59 -12.31 -2.19
CA PRO A 101 -12.34 -11.84 -1.02
C PRO A 101 -12.31 -12.82 0.15
N ARG A 102 -12.10 -14.11 -0.12
CA ARG A 102 -12.00 -15.17 0.89
C ARG A 102 -10.78 -15.00 1.79
N LEU A 103 -9.64 -14.59 1.22
CA LEU A 103 -8.36 -14.46 1.92
C LEU A 103 -8.12 -13.06 2.48
N LEU A 104 -9.00 -12.09 2.19
CA LEU A 104 -8.84 -10.70 2.58
C LEU A 104 -8.56 -10.52 4.09
N GLY A 105 -9.28 -11.24 4.95
CA GLY A 105 -9.08 -11.15 6.40
C GLY A 105 -7.68 -11.60 6.84
N LEU A 106 -7.24 -12.77 6.36
CA LEU A 106 -5.92 -13.33 6.63
C LEU A 106 -4.80 -12.43 6.09
N ILE A 107 -4.95 -11.95 4.86
CA ILE A 107 -4.00 -11.05 4.21
C ILE A 107 -3.88 -9.74 4.98
N ALA A 108 -4.99 -9.15 5.42
CA ALA A 108 -4.97 -7.89 6.16
C ALA A 108 -4.28 -8.04 7.53
N ILE A 109 -4.57 -9.10 8.28
CA ILE A 109 -3.88 -9.38 9.55
C ILE A 109 -2.39 -9.58 9.31
N ALA A 110 -2.03 -10.43 8.35
CA ALA A 110 -0.65 -10.73 8.02
C ALA A 110 0.10 -9.45 7.61
N ALA A 111 -0.45 -8.65 6.70
CA ALA A 111 0.18 -7.43 6.21
C ALA A 111 0.51 -6.44 7.34
N TYR A 112 -0.46 -6.09 8.20
CA TYR A 112 -0.20 -5.16 9.30
C TYR A 112 0.70 -5.75 10.40
N SER A 113 0.59 -7.05 10.66
CA SER A 113 1.46 -7.72 11.63
C SER A 113 2.91 -7.73 11.15
N TYR A 114 3.16 -8.06 9.89
CA TYR A 114 4.50 -8.04 9.31
C TYR A 114 5.09 -6.64 9.20
N MET A 115 4.28 -5.61 8.93
CA MET A 115 4.73 -4.22 8.97
C MET A 115 5.22 -3.81 10.38
N ALA A 116 4.54 -4.26 11.43
CA ALA A 116 4.98 -4.04 12.81
C ALA A 116 6.27 -4.81 13.16
N LEU A 117 6.53 -5.92 12.48
CA LEU A 117 7.74 -6.76 12.65
C LEU A 117 8.95 -6.24 11.84
N VAL A 118 8.79 -5.22 10.98
CA VAL A 118 9.90 -4.66 10.19
C VAL A 118 11.11 -4.28 11.04
N PRO A 119 10.97 -3.59 12.20
CA PRO A 119 12.11 -3.27 13.06
C PRO A 119 12.84 -4.49 13.63
N LEU A 120 12.18 -5.66 13.68
CA LEU A 120 12.79 -6.92 14.14
C LEU A 120 13.49 -7.66 12.98
N ILE A 121 12.88 -7.67 11.79
CA ILE A 121 13.34 -8.43 10.62
C ILE A 121 14.41 -7.66 9.83
N GLN A 122 14.29 -6.34 9.71
CA GLN A 122 15.16 -5.52 8.86
C GLN A 122 16.61 -5.44 9.38
N PRO A 123 16.88 -5.16 10.67
CA PRO A 123 18.25 -5.05 11.17
C PRO A 123 19.13 -6.31 11.02
N PRO A 124 18.66 -7.55 11.30
CA PRO A 124 19.48 -8.74 11.11
C PRO A 124 19.80 -8.99 9.64
N ILE A 125 18.87 -8.72 8.72
CA ILE A 125 19.12 -8.84 7.27
C ILE A 125 20.19 -7.84 6.83
N MET A 126 20.09 -6.58 7.27
CA MET A 126 21.13 -5.56 7.01
C MET A 126 22.47 -5.95 7.62
N LYS A 127 22.46 -6.63 8.78
CA LYS A 127 23.67 -7.12 9.42
C LYS A 127 24.36 -8.22 8.61
N LEU A 128 23.57 -9.06 7.93
CA LEU A 128 24.04 -10.22 7.19
C LEU A 128 24.52 -9.88 5.76
N LEU A 129 23.85 -8.93 5.10
CA LEU A 129 24.12 -8.59 3.70
C LEU A 129 25.08 -7.41 3.49
N THR A 130 25.23 -6.51 4.46
CA THR A 130 26.03 -5.28 4.30
C THR A 130 27.33 -5.36 5.10
N THR A 131 28.43 -4.85 4.56
CA THR A 131 29.72 -4.79 5.26
C THR A 131 29.84 -3.54 6.16
N GLU A 132 30.75 -3.55 7.14
CA GLU A 132 30.99 -2.36 7.98
C GLU A 132 31.46 -1.13 7.17
N LYS A 133 32.21 -1.35 6.08
CA LYS A 133 32.71 -0.28 5.22
C LYS A 133 31.57 0.46 4.53
N GLU A 134 30.56 -0.28 4.04
CA GLU A 134 29.39 0.32 3.38
C GLU A 134 28.49 1.06 4.38
N ARG A 135 28.36 0.56 5.61
CA ARG A 135 27.55 1.21 6.67
C ARG A 135 28.12 2.54 7.15
N LYS A 136 29.43 2.75 6.99
CA LYS A 136 30.13 3.98 7.40
C LYS A 136 30.26 5.00 6.26
N MET A 137 29.66 4.76 5.09
CA MET A 137 29.65 5.75 4.01
C MET A 137 28.84 6.98 4.41
N GLU A 138 29.45 8.16 4.31
CA GLU A 138 28.75 9.42 4.56
C GLU A 138 27.71 9.71 3.47
N MET A 139 26.47 9.92 3.90
CA MET A 139 25.42 10.39 3.01
C MET A 139 25.59 11.88 2.75
N ARG A 140 25.85 12.25 1.48
CA ARG A 140 25.93 13.65 1.06
C ARG A 140 24.60 14.36 1.30
N GLN A 141 24.67 15.64 1.64
CA GLN A 141 23.47 16.49 1.80
C GLN A 141 22.63 16.48 0.52
N LEU A 142 21.33 16.32 0.71
CA LEU A 142 20.34 16.28 -0.37
C LEU A 142 20.30 17.64 -1.09
N ARG A 143 20.14 17.63 -2.41
CA ARG A 143 19.95 18.85 -3.20
C ARG A 143 18.70 19.60 -2.71
N TYR A 144 18.77 20.93 -2.64
CA TYR A 144 17.58 21.74 -2.38
C TYR A 144 16.60 21.59 -3.56
N VAL A 145 15.45 20.96 -3.29
CA VAL A 145 14.42 20.70 -4.30
C VAL A 145 13.49 21.91 -4.37
N SER A 146 13.27 22.43 -5.58
CA SER A 146 12.38 23.57 -5.77
C SER A 146 10.91 23.17 -5.62
N ARG A 147 10.08 24.10 -5.14
CA ARG A 147 8.62 23.88 -5.02
C ARG A 147 7.98 23.54 -6.38
N ARG A 148 8.52 24.08 -7.48
CA ARG A 148 8.05 23.77 -8.85
C ARG A 148 8.34 22.32 -9.24
N GLU A 149 9.53 21.80 -8.91
CA GLU A 149 9.85 20.39 -9.14
C GLU A 149 8.94 19.46 -8.32
N LYS A 150 8.63 19.81 -7.07
CA LYS A 150 7.70 19.04 -6.24
C LYS A 150 6.26 18.99 -6.79
N ILE A 151 5.78 20.06 -7.42
CA ILE A 151 4.44 20.14 -8.02
C ILE A 151 4.39 19.44 -9.39
N MET A 152 5.42 19.61 -10.23
CA MET A 152 5.47 19.00 -11.56
C MET A 152 5.71 17.49 -11.50
N PHE A 153 6.43 17.01 -10.47
CA PHE A 153 6.80 15.61 -10.37
C PHE A 153 5.60 14.64 -10.36
N PRO A 154 4.56 14.83 -9.52
CA PRO A 154 3.38 13.98 -9.55
C PRO A 154 2.66 13.99 -10.91
N LEU A 155 2.61 15.14 -11.60
CA LEU A 155 2.01 15.25 -12.93
C LEU A 155 2.81 14.48 -14.00
N LEU A 156 4.14 14.55 -13.94
CA LEU A 156 5.01 13.81 -14.85
C LEU A 156 4.91 12.30 -14.63
N VAL A 157 4.70 11.84 -13.40
CA VAL A 157 4.50 10.42 -13.08
C VAL A 157 3.13 9.90 -13.56
N LEU A 158 2.11 10.75 -13.65
CA LEU A 158 0.79 10.35 -14.17
C LEU A 158 0.81 9.98 -15.66
N ILE A 159 1.66 10.61 -16.46
CA ILE A 159 1.73 10.40 -17.92
C ILE A 159 2.09 8.94 -18.28
N PRO A 160 3.20 8.35 -17.79
CA PRO A 160 3.51 6.95 -18.07
C PRO A 160 2.51 6.00 -17.42
N MET A 161 1.89 6.37 -16.29
CA MET A 161 0.84 5.55 -15.67
C MET A 161 -0.40 5.44 -16.55
N TRP A 162 -0.79 6.52 -17.21
CA TRP A 162 -1.91 6.52 -18.15
C TRP A 162 -1.62 5.70 -19.41
N LEU A 163 -0.35 5.67 -19.85
CA LEU A 163 0.06 4.96 -21.06
C LEU A 163 0.23 3.45 -20.85
N VAL A 164 0.73 3.02 -19.69
CA VAL A 164 1.13 1.62 -19.45
C VAL A 164 0.01 0.76 -18.86
N ALA A 165 -0.88 1.33 -18.05
CA ALA A 165 -1.86 0.54 -17.27
C ALA A 165 -3.32 0.98 -17.51
N PRO A 166 -4.28 0.05 -17.60
CA PRO A 166 -5.69 0.39 -17.78
C PRO A 166 -6.22 1.22 -16.61
N ILE A 167 -7.11 2.17 -16.90
CA ILE A 167 -7.59 3.20 -15.96
C ILE A 167 -8.08 2.61 -14.62
N ARG A 168 -8.72 1.43 -14.63
CA ARG A 168 -9.27 0.77 -13.43
C ARG A 168 -8.19 0.30 -12.44
N SER A 169 -7.02 -0.10 -12.90
CA SER A 169 -5.90 -0.54 -12.03
C SER A 169 -5.10 0.62 -11.45
N THR A 170 -5.34 1.84 -11.93
CA THR A 170 -4.51 3.02 -11.64
C THR A 170 -5.26 4.04 -10.77
N LEU A 171 -6.53 3.79 -10.43
CA LEU A 171 -7.37 4.69 -9.62
C LEU A 171 -6.71 5.07 -8.28
N ASP A 172 -6.13 4.12 -7.55
CA ASP A 172 -5.39 4.37 -6.31
C ASP A 172 -4.27 5.40 -6.52
N ARG A 173 -3.59 5.31 -7.66
CA ARG A 173 -2.43 6.16 -8.01
C ARG A 173 -2.87 7.55 -8.43
N TYR A 174 -3.99 7.69 -9.14
CA TYR A 174 -4.58 8.99 -9.47
C TYR A 174 -5.01 9.74 -8.21
N VAL A 175 -5.66 9.04 -7.28
CA VAL A 175 -6.11 9.61 -6.01
C VAL A 175 -4.93 9.98 -5.10
N HIS A 176 -3.88 9.16 -5.09
CA HIS A 176 -2.62 9.47 -4.40
C HIS A 176 -1.96 10.74 -4.95
N VAL A 177 -1.87 10.88 -6.28
CA VAL A 177 -1.31 12.09 -6.92
C VAL A 177 -2.18 13.32 -6.63
N TRP A 178 -3.51 13.17 -6.57
CA TRP A 178 -4.40 14.25 -6.20
C TRP A 178 -4.21 14.72 -4.76
N GLY A 179 -4.06 13.77 -3.82
CA GLY A 179 -3.70 14.08 -2.43
C GLY A 179 -2.37 14.81 -2.33
N LYS A 180 -1.36 14.41 -3.11
CA LYS A 180 -0.06 15.09 -3.16
C LYS A 180 -0.17 16.50 -3.72
N LEU A 181 -0.91 16.68 -4.81
CA LEU A 181 -1.12 17.98 -5.44
C LEU A 181 -1.80 18.95 -4.47
N ALA A 182 -2.79 18.48 -3.70
CA ALA A 182 -3.44 19.29 -2.68
C ALA A 182 -2.46 19.79 -1.59
N ARG A 183 -1.47 18.97 -1.21
CA ARG A 183 -0.43 19.36 -0.24
C ARG A 183 0.60 20.33 -0.83
N GLU A 184 1.05 20.12 -2.06
CA GLU A 184 2.13 20.92 -2.67
C GLU A 184 1.63 22.23 -3.31
N CYS A 185 0.35 22.31 -3.68
CA CYS A 185 -0.25 23.52 -4.24
C CYS A 185 -0.34 24.67 -3.23
N GLY A 186 -0.42 24.41 -1.92
CA GLY A 186 -0.45 25.44 -0.86
C GLY A 186 -1.62 26.43 -0.92
N VAL A 187 -2.56 26.24 -1.84
CA VAL A 187 -3.82 27.03 -1.97
C VAL A 187 -4.96 26.34 -1.23
N VAL A 188 -4.82 25.03 -0.96
CA VAL A 188 -5.88 24.18 -0.42
C VAL A 188 -5.48 23.57 0.93
N ASP A 189 -4.80 24.36 1.77
CA ASP A 189 -4.25 23.90 3.07
C ASP A 189 -5.32 23.29 3.98
N ARG A 190 -6.50 23.92 4.07
CA ARG A 190 -7.62 23.37 4.86
C ARG A 190 -8.06 22.00 4.40
N LEU A 191 -8.09 21.77 3.08
CA LEU A 191 -8.50 20.48 2.52
C LEU A 191 -7.38 19.45 2.71
N SER A 192 -6.12 19.84 2.53
CA SER A 192 -4.97 18.98 2.79
C SER A 192 -4.91 18.53 4.26
N ASP A 193 -5.10 19.43 5.21
CA ASP A 193 -5.07 19.08 6.64
C ASP A 193 -6.27 18.21 7.04
N THR A 194 -7.44 18.45 6.43
CA THR A 194 -8.62 17.59 6.60
C THR A 194 -8.38 16.20 6.02
N MET A 195 -7.76 16.10 4.84
CA MET A 195 -7.44 14.83 4.19
C MET A 195 -6.41 14.02 4.98
N GLN A 196 -5.35 14.66 5.50
CA GLN A 196 -4.29 13.97 6.25
C GLN A 196 -4.74 13.50 7.64
N ASN A 197 -5.61 14.26 8.31
CA ASN A 197 -5.97 14.00 9.69
C ASN A 197 -7.40 13.48 9.82
N ALA A 198 -8.38 14.36 9.66
CA ALA A 198 -9.78 14.05 9.99
C ALA A 198 -10.36 12.96 9.08
N LEU A 199 -10.08 13.02 7.78
CA LEU A 199 -10.58 12.07 6.80
C LEU A 199 -9.94 10.69 6.97
N ILE A 200 -8.61 10.60 7.05
CA ILE A 200 -7.93 9.31 7.31
C ILE A 200 -8.39 8.72 8.63
N ASN A 201 -8.47 9.52 9.71
CA ASN A 201 -8.88 9.00 11.01
C ASN A 201 -10.31 8.46 10.98
N ALA A 202 -11.26 9.19 10.38
CA ALA A 202 -12.63 8.72 10.21
C ALA A 202 -12.66 7.44 9.36
N VAL A 203 -12.05 7.47 8.17
CA VAL A 203 -12.04 6.35 7.22
C VAL A 203 -11.25 5.15 7.75
N THR A 204 -10.31 5.30 8.68
CA THR A 204 -9.57 4.17 9.27
C THR A 204 -10.32 3.52 10.44
N ILE A 205 -11.21 4.25 11.09
CA ILE A 205 -12.06 3.73 12.18
C ILE A 205 -13.17 2.82 11.64
N PHE A 206 -13.68 3.00 10.42
CA PHE A 206 -14.73 2.12 9.89
C PHE A 206 -14.23 0.70 9.51
N PRO A 207 -13.10 0.52 8.80
CA PRO A 207 -12.62 -0.80 8.36
C PRO A 207 -12.05 -1.66 9.48
N ARG A 208 -11.35 -1.08 10.47
CA ARG A 208 -10.60 -1.83 11.49
C ARG A 208 -11.50 -2.66 12.43
N PRO A 209 -12.55 -2.12 13.07
CA PRO A 209 -13.44 -2.85 13.94
C PRO A 209 -14.61 -3.51 13.19
N PHE A 210 -15.14 -2.89 12.12
CA PHE A 210 -16.43 -3.27 11.53
C PHE A 210 -16.32 -4.07 10.22
N GLY A 211 -15.24 -3.95 9.44
CA GLY A 211 -15.08 -4.68 8.17
C GLY A 211 -14.11 -5.86 8.24
N LEU A 212 -12.90 -5.61 8.74
CA LEU A 212 -11.83 -6.61 8.82
C LEU A 212 -12.03 -7.58 9.99
N GLY A 213 -12.54 -7.09 11.13
CA GLY A 213 -12.88 -7.94 12.28
C GLY A 213 -13.92 -9.01 11.95
N VAL A 214 -14.92 -8.71 11.12
CA VAL A 214 -15.98 -9.68 10.74
C VAL A 214 -15.44 -10.80 9.87
N ASN A 215 -14.49 -10.51 8.98
CA ASN A 215 -13.83 -11.54 8.18
C ASN A 215 -12.86 -12.41 9.00
N CYS A 216 -12.41 -11.95 10.17
CA CYS A 216 -11.62 -12.77 11.10
C CYS A 216 -12.47 -13.78 11.89
N TRP A 217 -13.78 -13.55 12.00
CA TRP A 217 -14.73 -14.43 12.71
C TRP A 217 -15.48 -15.40 11.78
N ARG A 218 -15.22 -15.37 10.47
CA ARG A 218 -15.71 -16.41 9.56
C ARG A 218 -14.89 -17.69 9.73
N PRO A 219 -15.48 -18.88 9.52
CA PRO A 219 -14.77 -20.18 9.57
C PRO A 219 -13.77 -20.39 8.40
N SER A 220 -13.26 -19.31 7.81
CA SER A 220 -12.18 -19.31 6.83
C SER A 220 -10.78 -19.24 7.50
N PHE A 221 -10.73 -19.43 8.82
CA PHE A 221 -9.54 -19.61 9.64
C PHE A 221 -9.35 -21.09 9.97
#